data_AF-A0A1J1HT06-F1
#
_entry.id   AF-A0A1J1HT06-F1
#
_cell.length_a   1.000
_cell.length_b   1.000
_cell.length_c   1.000
_cell.angle_alpha   90.00
_cell.angle_beta   90.00
_cell.angle_gamma   90.00
#
_symmetry.space_group_name_H-M   'P 1'
#
loop_
_entity.id
_entity.type
_entity.pdbx_description
1 polymer ?
#
loop_
_entity_poly.entity_id
_entity_poly.type
_entity_poly.pdbx_seq_one_letter_code
_entity_poly.pdbx_strand_id
1 'polypeptide(L)'
;MWINFSLFEYYELIYYLKYRLGSQDVKESINVIYLCSLFFIISYVIFHKIVKKFLLKPKISSDKHGAIIDAAYNIVFFLTSTSFLILYHGYFIKNEINTEINEFNPKGKSLLFHKTCDIIKFKILTYILISYNIFSFFKDLFTRDISSAISNFLFVTLLLTSFSNRYENYTVVLTINIGLFHVFTKLLLILTFNTKKSQTMMFRMLAGFKFAAWMYMFLSFLPFQYLLPSLDTNINDSLCLNTVFISWYVFNLWTSPMLRIFYHQLYHLTISDCPGGNSLSRCILLKDSPEFEHQMKLKQAYLDVRLHNQRHILNKLNLSESAASCSSSTAFQTIKCVLSLKRKLKRIRENHKTVQNNN
;
A
#
# COMPACT_ATOMS: atom_id res chain seq x y z
N MET A 1 -2.46 -12.51 -16.84
CA MET A 1 -2.26 -11.28 -17.61
C MET A 1 -1.14 -10.50 -16.94
N TRP A 2 0.08 -10.96 -17.17
CA TRP A 2 1.32 -10.37 -16.67
C TRP A 2 2.12 -9.97 -17.90
N ILE A 3 2.86 -8.87 -17.81
CA ILE A 3 3.71 -8.27 -18.85
C ILE A 3 2.92 -7.33 -19.79
N ASN A 4 2.79 -6.08 -19.34
CA ASN A 4 3.11 -4.93 -20.16
C ASN A 4 3.67 -3.86 -19.20
N PHE A 5 4.98 -3.94 -18.99
CA PHE A 5 5.75 -2.91 -18.31
C PHE A 5 5.60 -1.61 -19.11
N SER A 6 4.93 -0.60 -18.56
CA SER A 6 4.97 0.74 -19.15
C SER A 6 6.37 1.31 -18.95
N LEU A 7 7.21 1.17 -19.98
CA LEU A 7 8.58 1.69 -20.09
C LEU A 7 8.71 3.16 -19.65
N PHE A 8 7.64 3.94 -19.71
CA PHE A 8 7.65 5.39 -19.54
C PHE A 8 8.15 5.88 -18.16
N GLU A 9 7.76 5.24 -17.06
CA GLU A 9 8.20 5.65 -15.70
C GLU A 9 9.61 5.18 -15.37
N TYR A 10 10.09 4.15 -16.08
CA TYR A 10 11.47 3.66 -15.97
C TYR A 10 12.45 4.63 -16.66
N TYR A 11 12.02 5.31 -17.72
CA TYR A 11 12.84 6.27 -18.48
C TYR A 11 13.19 7.55 -17.70
N GLU A 12 12.30 8.06 -16.87
CA GLU A 12 12.55 9.23 -16.00
C GLU A 12 13.63 8.92 -14.93
N LEU A 13 13.53 7.74 -14.31
CA LEU A 13 14.53 7.23 -13.37
C LEU A 13 15.89 7.03 -14.05
N ILE A 14 15.88 6.51 -15.29
CA ILE A 14 17.07 6.35 -16.15
C ILE A 14 17.69 7.71 -16.48
N TYR A 15 16.88 8.72 -16.82
CA TYR A 15 17.37 10.05 -17.18
C TYR A 15 18.04 10.74 -15.99
N TYR A 16 17.43 10.65 -14.80
CA TYR A 16 17.98 11.21 -13.57
C TYR A 16 19.28 10.51 -13.14
N LEU A 17 19.35 9.17 -13.23
CA LEU A 17 20.57 8.41 -12.96
C LEU A 17 21.68 8.71 -13.98
N LYS A 18 21.33 8.83 -15.27
CA LYS A 18 22.25 9.13 -16.38
C LYS A 18 22.88 10.53 -16.31
N TYR A 19 22.19 11.49 -15.71
CA TYR A 19 22.71 12.84 -15.53
C TYR A 19 23.79 12.92 -14.44
N ARG A 20 23.82 11.98 -13.48
CA ARG A 20 24.62 12.11 -12.24
C ARG A 20 25.63 11.00 -11.98
N LEU A 21 25.44 9.81 -12.55
CA LEU A 21 26.43 8.73 -12.60
C LEU A 21 26.77 8.48 -14.08
N GLY A 22 28.02 8.19 -14.42
CA GLY A 22 28.45 7.97 -15.80
C GLY A 22 27.65 6.86 -16.51
N SER A 23 27.62 6.87 -17.84
CA SER A 23 26.72 6.03 -18.65
C SER A 23 26.84 4.51 -18.43
N GLN A 24 28.02 4.00 -18.05
CA GLN A 24 28.25 2.58 -17.76
C GLN A 24 27.79 2.19 -16.34
N ASP A 25 28.15 2.97 -15.33
CA ASP A 25 27.71 2.74 -13.93
C ASP A 25 26.19 2.76 -13.78
N VAL A 26 25.51 3.59 -14.56
CA VAL A 26 24.04 3.70 -14.54
C VAL A 26 23.40 2.42 -15.03
N LYS A 27 23.91 1.83 -16.11
CA LYS A 27 23.37 0.60 -16.68
C LYS A 27 23.51 -0.58 -15.70
N GLU A 28 24.64 -0.68 -15.02
CA GLU A 28 24.86 -1.68 -13.97
C GLU A 28 23.91 -1.46 -12.78
N SER A 29 23.78 -0.22 -12.33
CA SER A 29 22.90 0.15 -11.21
C SER A 29 21.44 -0.22 -11.49
N ILE A 30 20.96 0.08 -12.70
CA ILE A 30 19.61 -0.29 -13.15
C ILE A 30 19.45 -1.81 -13.20
N ASN A 31 20.43 -2.54 -13.74
CA ASN A 31 20.37 -3.99 -13.81
C ASN A 31 20.29 -4.62 -12.42
N VAL A 32 21.06 -4.13 -11.45
CA VAL A 32 21.00 -4.60 -10.06
C VAL A 32 19.63 -4.32 -9.45
N ILE A 33 19.12 -3.10 -9.59
CA ILE A 33 17.78 -2.74 -9.08
C ILE A 33 16.69 -3.62 -9.73
N TYR A 34 16.80 -3.85 -11.03
CA TYR A 34 15.89 -4.72 -11.77
C TYR A 34 15.92 -6.16 -11.23
N LEU A 35 17.11 -6.77 -11.11
CA LEU A 35 17.29 -8.13 -10.60
C LEU A 35 16.77 -8.26 -9.16
N CYS A 36 17.08 -7.29 -8.30
CA CYS A 36 16.54 -7.25 -6.94
C CYS A 36 15.02 -7.11 -6.92
N SER A 37 14.43 -6.29 -7.79
CA SER A 37 12.98 -6.17 -7.90
C SER A 37 12.31 -7.47 -8.36
N LEU A 38 12.91 -8.20 -9.31
CA LEU A 38 12.47 -9.53 -9.73
C LEU A 38 12.55 -10.53 -8.58
N PHE A 39 13.64 -10.50 -7.80
CA PHE A 39 13.78 -11.34 -6.61
C PHE A 39 12.64 -11.09 -5.62
N PHE A 40 12.25 -9.83 -5.36
CA PHE A 40 11.10 -9.52 -4.51
C PHE A 40 9.77 -10.02 -5.08
N ILE A 41 9.57 -9.94 -6.40
CA ILE A 41 8.38 -10.50 -7.05
C ILE A 41 8.31 -12.02 -6.84
N ILE A 42 9.40 -12.73 -7.10
CA ILE A 42 9.47 -14.19 -6.95
C ILE A 42 9.25 -14.58 -5.48
N SER A 43 9.95 -13.92 -4.57
CA SER A 43 9.82 -14.09 -3.12
C SER A 43 8.37 -13.89 -2.66
N TYR A 44 7.71 -12.83 -3.13
CA TYR A 44 6.30 -12.57 -2.83
C TYR A 44 5.37 -13.66 -3.36
N VAL A 45 5.58 -14.14 -4.60
CA VAL A 45 4.75 -15.22 -5.18
C VAL A 45 4.88 -16.52 -4.37
N ILE A 46 6.11 -16.88 -3.98
CA ILE A 46 6.37 -18.06 -3.14
C ILE A 46 5.71 -17.88 -1.77
N PHE A 47 5.93 -16.74 -1.12
CA PHE A 47 5.33 -16.41 0.17
C PHE A 47 3.81 -16.47 0.12
N HIS A 48 3.20 -15.87 -0.91
CA HIS A 48 1.76 -15.88 -1.10
C HIS A 48 1.20 -17.30 -1.23
N LYS A 49 1.86 -18.18 -2.01
CA LYS A 49 1.46 -19.59 -2.13
C LYS A 49 1.54 -20.33 -0.80
N ILE A 50 2.60 -20.12 -0.02
CA ILE A 50 2.81 -20.77 1.27
C ILE A 50 1.76 -20.30 2.29
N VAL A 51 1.63 -18.98 2.49
CA VAL A 51 0.72 -18.42 3.49
C VAL A 51 -0.74 -18.69 3.14
N LYS A 52 -1.10 -18.67 1.85
CA LYS A 52 -2.46 -19.04 1.42
C LYS A 52 -2.83 -20.46 1.84
N LYS A 53 -1.90 -21.43 1.78
CA LYS A 53 -2.16 -22.80 2.28
C LYS A 53 -2.47 -22.82 3.78
N PHE A 54 -1.79 -22.01 4.57
CA PHE A 54 -2.04 -21.90 6.01
C PHE A 54 -3.36 -21.18 6.34
N LEU A 55 -3.76 -20.20 5.51
CA LEU A 55 -4.99 -19.42 5.70
C LEU A 55 -6.27 -20.16 5.26
N LEU A 56 -6.17 -21.26 4.51
CA LEU A 56 -7.34 -22.10 4.12
C LEU A 56 -8.03 -22.81 5.30
N LYS A 57 -7.59 -22.60 6.55
CA LYS A 57 -8.29 -23.07 7.75
C LYS A 57 -9.62 -22.31 7.93
N PRO A 58 -10.69 -22.97 8.42
CA PRO A 58 -12.09 -22.54 8.24
C PRO A 58 -12.52 -21.25 8.97
N LYS A 59 -11.63 -20.54 9.67
CA LYS A 59 -11.98 -19.36 10.49
C LYS A 59 -11.94 -18.03 9.74
N ILE A 60 -11.28 -17.94 8.57
CA ILE A 60 -11.06 -16.67 7.87
C ILE A 60 -11.81 -16.69 6.53
N SER A 61 -12.54 -15.61 6.23
CA SER A 61 -13.25 -15.46 4.95
C SER A 61 -12.24 -15.29 3.81
N SER A 62 -12.45 -16.01 2.70
CA SER A 62 -11.57 -15.99 1.52
C SER A 62 -11.22 -14.59 1.02
N ASP A 63 -12.15 -13.65 1.16
CA ASP A 63 -12.02 -12.25 0.71
C ASP A 63 -10.98 -11.44 1.50
N LYS A 64 -10.53 -11.93 2.65
CA LYS A 64 -9.54 -11.25 3.51
C LYS A 64 -8.12 -11.82 3.34
N HIS A 65 -7.96 -12.94 2.65
CA HIS A 65 -6.67 -13.63 2.57
C HIS A 65 -5.61 -12.78 1.86
N GLY A 66 -5.96 -12.09 0.77
CA GLY A 66 -5.01 -11.22 0.05
C GLY A 66 -4.45 -10.12 0.94
N ALA A 67 -5.32 -9.34 1.58
CA ALA A 67 -4.92 -8.25 2.48
C ALA A 67 -4.08 -8.71 3.68
N ILE A 68 -4.35 -9.91 4.22
CA ILE A 68 -3.57 -10.49 5.33
C ILE A 68 -2.18 -10.93 4.83
N ILE A 69 -2.10 -11.60 3.68
CA ILE A 69 -0.83 -12.02 3.07
C ILE A 69 0.03 -10.79 2.76
N ASP A 70 -0.57 -9.75 2.18
CA ASP A 70 0.12 -8.50 1.89
C ASP A 70 0.62 -7.79 3.13
N ALA A 71 -0.19 -7.73 4.19
CA ALA A 71 0.23 -7.16 5.45
C ALA A 71 1.40 -7.94 6.05
N ALA A 72 1.33 -9.28 6.04
CA ALA A 72 2.37 -10.13 6.57
C ALA A 72 3.69 -10.00 5.80
N TYR A 73 3.65 -9.99 4.46
CA TYR A 73 4.85 -9.83 3.64
C TYR A 73 5.54 -8.48 3.90
N ASN A 74 4.76 -7.39 3.96
CA ASN A 74 5.29 -6.07 4.28
C ASN A 74 5.89 -6.04 5.69
N ILE A 75 5.26 -6.67 6.69
CA ILE A 75 5.80 -6.73 8.05
C ILE A 75 7.16 -7.44 8.06
N VAL A 76 7.27 -8.60 7.39
CA VAL A 76 8.53 -9.36 7.34
C VAL A 76 9.63 -8.52 6.70
N PHE A 77 9.35 -7.87 5.57
CA PHE A 77 10.34 -7.00 4.93
C PHE A 77 10.71 -5.80 5.80
N PHE A 78 9.74 -5.03 6.29
CA PHE A 78 10.04 -3.84 7.06
C PHE A 78 10.75 -4.19 8.36
N LEU A 79 10.36 -5.26 9.07
CA LEU A 79 11.03 -5.70 10.29
C LEU A 79 12.48 -6.16 10.03
N THR A 80 12.71 -6.95 8.98
CA THR A 80 14.08 -7.39 8.63
C THR A 80 14.96 -6.22 8.19
N SER A 81 14.41 -5.32 7.37
CA SER A 81 15.13 -4.12 6.92
C SER A 81 15.43 -3.16 8.08
N THR A 82 14.49 -2.89 8.99
CA THR A 82 14.72 -2.02 10.15
C THR A 82 15.71 -2.63 11.12
N SER A 83 15.62 -3.93 11.42
CA SER A 83 16.61 -4.62 12.26
C SER A 83 18.01 -4.53 11.65
N PHE A 84 18.15 -4.77 10.34
CA PHE A 84 19.42 -4.62 9.65
C PHE A 84 19.95 -3.18 9.71
N LEU A 85 19.10 -2.19 9.43
CA LEU A 85 19.47 -0.77 9.44
C LEU A 85 19.85 -0.26 10.84
N ILE A 86 19.19 -0.74 11.90
CA ILE A 86 19.55 -0.42 13.29
C ILE A 86 20.95 -0.93 13.61
N LEU A 87 21.25 -2.18 13.24
CA LEU A 87 22.58 -2.75 13.41
C LEU A 87 23.61 -1.98 12.58
N TYR A 88 23.28 -1.69 11.32
CA TYR A 88 24.13 -0.93 10.41
C TYR A 88 24.46 0.47 10.98
N HIS A 89 23.45 1.19 11.43
CA HIS A 89 23.62 2.51 12.06
C HIS A 89 24.44 2.43 13.35
N GLY A 90 24.20 1.42 14.18
CA GLY A 90 24.93 1.23 15.44
C GLY A 90 26.41 0.90 15.26
N TYR A 91 26.75 0.05 14.28
CA TYR A 91 28.12 -0.45 14.09
C TYR A 91 28.98 0.44 13.18
N PHE A 92 28.40 1.02 12.13
CA PHE A 92 29.15 1.80 11.13
C PHE A 92 28.97 3.30 11.35
N ILE A 93 27.74 3.79 11.17
CA ILE A 93 27.45 5.24 11.14
C ILE A 93 27.74 5.93 12.48
N LYS A 94 27.27 5.37 13.59
CA LYS A 94 27.44 6.00 14.91
C LYS A 94 28.92 6.11 15.30
N ASN A 95 29.73 5.14 14.91
CA ASN A 95 31.15 5.14 15.18
C ASN A 95 31.87 6.20 14.33
N GLU A 96 31.55 6.29 13.04
CA GLU A 96 32.09 7.31 12.12
C GLU A 96 31.73 8.73 12.57
N ILE A 97 30.48 8.94 13.00
CA ILE A 97 30.03 10.24 13.52
C ILE A 97 30.76 10.60 14.82
N ASN A 98 30.94 9.65 15.73
CA ASN A 98 31.63 9.91 17.00
C ASN A 98 33.12 10.21 16.80
N THR A 99 33.78 9.57 15.82
CA THR A 99 35.17 9.90 15.47
C THR A 99 35.28 11.31 14.91
N GLU A 100 34.35 11.72 14.03
CA GLU A 100 34.36 13.08 13.47
C GLU A 100 34.04 14.18 14.48
N ILE A 101 33.10 13.96 15.41
CA ILE A 101 32.79 14.93 16.47
C ILE A 101 34.02 15.17 17.36
N ASN A 102 34.79 14.11 17.64
CA ASN A 102 35.98 14.18 18.48
C ASN A 102 37.16 14.87 17.77
N GLU A 103 37.26 14.74 16.44
CA GLU A 103 38.34 15.35 15.64
C GLU A 103 38.01 16.78 15.16
N PHE A 104 36.75 17.05 14.84
CA PHE A 104 36.29 18.32 14.28
C PHE A 104 35.12 18.86 15.09
N ASN A 105 35.39 19.81 15.98
CA ASN A 105 34.39 20.50 16.79
C ASN A 105 33.34 21.16 15.87
N PRO A 106 32.13 20.57 15.66
CA PRO A 106 31.30 20.94 14.54
C PRO A 106 30.49 22.18 14.89
N LYS A 107 30.97 23.35 14.45
CA LYS A 107 30.20 24.60 14.51
C LYS A 107 28.96 24.47 13.63
N GLY A 108 27.83 24.09 14.22
CA GLY A 108 26.48 24.35 13.70
C GLY A 108 25.96 23.48 12.55
N LYS A 109 26.69 22.46 12.08
CA LYS A 109 26.15 21.53 11.06
C LYS A 109 25.38 20.40 11.74
N SER A 110 24.12 20.21 11.35
CA SER A 110 23.32 19.08 11.81
C SER A 110 23.99 17.75 11.41
N LEU A 111 24.26 16.92 12.42
CA LEU A 111 24.84 15.56 12.30
C LEU A 111 23.99 14.62 11.43
N LEU A 112 22.75 15.01 11.15
CA LEU A 112 21.81 14.32 10.27
C LEU A 112 22.33 14.24 8.82
N PHE A 113 23.10 15.24 8.37
CA PHE A 113 23.61 15.35 6.99
C PHE A 113 25.07 14.91 6.85
N HIS A 114 25.57 14.13 7.81
CA HIS A 114 26.88 13.51 7.71
C HIS A 114 26.99 12.73 6.37
N LYS A 115 28.08 13.00 5.63
CA LYS A 115 28.31 12.48 4.28
C LYS A 115 29.02 11.14 4.36
N THR A 116 28.65 10.20 3.50
CA THR A 116 29.27 8.86 3.44
C THR A 116 30.77 8.90 3.17
N CYS A 117 31.53 8.16 3.96
CA CYS A 117 32.92 7.81 3.65
C CYS A 117 33.02 6.60 2.70
N ASP A 118 32.12 5.62 2.79
CA ASP A 118 32.11 4.40 1.95
C ASP A 118 30.88 4.33 1.02
N ILE A 119 31.09 4.75 -0.23
CA ILE A 119 30.02 4.85 -1.24
C ILE A 119 29.50 3.47 -1.65
N ILE A 120 30.32 2.42 -1.59
CA ILE A 120 29.96 1.09 -2.11
C ILE A 120 28.93 0.43 -1.19
N LYS A 121 29.14 0.49 0.13
CA LYS A 121 28.21 -0.05 1.12
C LYS A 121 26.86 0.66 1.04
N PHE A 122 26.89 2.00 1.02
CA PHE A 122 25.68 2.79 0.91
C PHE A 122 24.93 2.52 -0.40
N LYS A 123 25.64 2.38 -1.54
CA LYS A 123 25.07 2.02 -2.85
C LYS A 123 24.28 0.71 -2.80
N ILE A 124 24.84 -0.35 -2.22
CA ILE A 124 24.15 -1.65 -2.09
C ILE A 124 22.89 -1.51 -1.24
N LEU A 125 22.99 -0.85 -0.09
CA LEU A 125 21.87 -0.61 0.80
C LEU A 125 20.73 0.15 0.10
N THR A 126 21.05 1.26 -0.55
CA THR A 126 20.07 2.08 -1.27
C THR A 126 19.40 1.27 -2.38
N TYR A 127 20.12 0.42 -3.12
CA TYR A 127 19.53 -0.39 -4.18
C TYR A 127 18.53 -1.41 -3.66
N ILE A 128 18.81 -2.07 -2.54
CA ILE A 128 17.85 -3.00 -1.94
C ILE A 128 16.57 -2.26 -1.53
N LEU A 129 16.70 -1.10 -0.90
CA LEU A 129 15.55 -0.28 -0.47
C LEU A 129 14.74 0.24 -1.66
N ILE A 130 15.39 0.76 -2.70
CA ILE A 130 14.72 1.23 -3.92
C ILE A 130 14.00 0.06 -4.60
N SER A 131 14.66 -1.09 -4.74
CA SER A 131 14.10 -2.27 -5.41
C SER A 131 12.81 -2.75 -4.76
N TYR A 132 12.76 -2.77 -3.43
CA TYR A 132 11.54 -3.15 -2.72
C TYR A 132 10.42 -2.13 -2.90
N ASN A 133 10.72 -0.82 -2.83
CA ASN A 133 9.72 0.22 -3.00
C ASN A 133 9.19 0.27 -4.44
N ILE A 134 10.02 -0.01 -5.45
CA ILE A 134 9.59 -0.19 -6.85
C ILE A 134 8.67 -1.41 -6.98
N PHE A 135 9.03 -2.55 -6.37
CA PHE A 135 8.15 -3.71 -6.31
C PHE A 135 6.79 -3.35 -5.68
N SER A 136 6.80 -2.62 -4.55
CA SER A 136 5.58 -2.19 -3.87
C SER A 136 4.76 -1.22 -4.71
N PHE A 137 5.41 -0.30 -5.42
CA PHE A 137 4.78 0.62 -6.37
C PHE A 137 3.99 -0.13 -7.44
N PHE A 138 4.63 -1.07 -8.15
CA PHE A 138 3.95 -1.84 -9.19
C PHE A 138 2.83 -2.69 -8.63
N LYS A 139 3.04 -3.35 -7.49
CA LYS A 139 1.99 -4.10 -6.81
C LYS A 139 0.77 -3.22 -6.50
N ASP A 140 0.99 -2.03 -5.95
CA ASP A 140 -0.07 -1.10 -5.59
C ASP A 140 -0.81 -0.55 -6.83
N LEU A 141 -0.10 -0.33 -7.94
CA LEU A 141 -0.70 -0.01 -9.24
C LEU A 141 -1.61 -1.14 -9.73
N PHE A 142 -1.16 -2.40 -9.66
CA PHE A 142 -1.96 -3.55 -10.07
C PHE A 142 -3.20 -3.76 -9.19
N THR A 143 -3.13 -3.43 -7.90
CA THR A 143 -4.28 -3.45 -7.00
C THR A 143 -5.15 -2.19 -7.09
N ARG A 144 -4.82 -1.25 -8.00
CA ARG A 144 -5.50 0.06 -8.20
C ARG A 144 -5.45 1.00 -7.00
N ASP A 145 -4.48 0.80 -6.13
CA ASP A 145 -4.18 1.65 -4.98
C ASP A 145 -3.27 2.82 -5.39
N ILE A 146 -3.76 3.69 -6.28
CA ILE A 146 -2.99 4.80 -6.89
C ILE A 146 -2.32 5.68 -5.84
N SER A 147 -3.04 5.96 -4.75
CA SER A 147 -2.50 6.76 -3.65
C SER A 147 -1.24 6.12 -3.02
N SER A 148 -1.27 4.81 -2.76
CA SER A 148 -0.12 4.11 -2.17
C SER A 148 1.04 4.04 -3.15
N ALA A 149 0.73 3.83 -4.44
CA ALA A 149 1.72 3.85 -5.50
C ALA A 149 2.45 5.20 -5.57
N ILE A 150 1.73 6.31 -5.66
CA ILE A 150 2.35 7.65 -5.73
C ILE A 150 3.24 7.91 -4.50
N SER A 151 2.81 7.55 -3.29
CA SER A 151 3.64 7.70 -2.09
C SER A 151 4.94 6.88 -2.15
N ASN A 152 4.87 5.62 -2.63
CA ASN A 152 6.05 4.78 -2.81
C ASN A 152 7.00 5.35 -3.87
N PHE A 153 6.48 5.88 -4.98
CA PHE A 153 7.27 6.51 -6.04
C PHE A 153 8.00 7.76 -5.54
N LEU A 154 7.29 8.63 -4.81
CA LEU A 154 7.87 9.81 -4.18
C LEU A 154 8.95 9.42 -3.14
N PHE A 155 8.74 8.33 -2.40
CA PHE A 155 9.75 7.82 -1.47
C PHE A 155 10.99 7.25 -2.18
N VAL A 156 10.84 6.54 -3.30
CA VAL A 156 11.98 6.12 -4.15
C VAL A 156 12.76 7.33 -4.64
N THR A 157 12.06 8.37 -5.07
CA THR A 157 12.68 9.62 -5.52
C THR A 157 13.47 10.27 -4.38
N LEU A 158 12.91 10.28 -3.17
CA LEU A 158 13.58 10.78 -1.96
C LEU A 158 14.85 10.00 -1.61
N LEU A 159 14.83 8.67 -1.74
CA LEU A 159 16.01 7.82 -1.55
C LEU A 159 17.10 8.12 -2.59
N LEU A 160 16.70 8.33 -3.86
CA LEU A 160 17.63 8.68 -4.93
C LEU A 160 18.25 10.06 -4.76
N THR A 161 17.48 11.07 -4.34
CA THR A 161 18.01 12.40 -4.04
C THR A 161 18.95 12.36 -2.84
N SER A 162 18.61 11.59 -1.80
CA SER A 162 19.46 11.42 -0.61
C SER A 162 20.76 10.68 -0.94
N PHE A 163 20.69 9.65 -1.79
CA PHE A 163 21.86 8.93 -2.31
C PHE A 163 22.77 9.85 -3.13
N SER A 164 22.18 10.64 -4.02
CA SER A 164 22.92 11.57 -4.87
C SER A 164 23.67 12.63 -4.06
N ASN A 165 23.11 13.04 -2.93
CA ASN A 165 23.71 13.99 -2.00
C ASN A 165 24.61 13.32 -0.94
N ARG A 166 24.73 11.98 -0.98
CA ARG A 166 25.53 11.14 -0.06
C ARG A 166 25.11 11.26 1.42
N TYR A 167 23.82 11.50 1.67
CA TYR A 167 23.28 11.61 3.03
C TYR A 167 22.85 10.24 3.57
N GLU A 168 23.82 9.42 3.97
CA GLU A 168 23.55 8.07 4.48
C GLU A 168 22.87 8.06 5.83
N ASN A 169 23.36 8.86 6.79
CA ASN A 169 22.74 8.92 8.11
C ASN A 169 21.27 9.33 8.01
N TYR A 170 20.98 10.39 7.24
CA TYR A 170 19.63 10.81 6.91
C TYR A 170 18.78 9.66 6.34
N THR A 171 19.28 8.98 5.31
CA THR A 171 18.55 7.91 4.61
C THR A 171 18.24 6.73 5.52
N VAL A 172 19.22 6.31 6.31
CA VAL A 172 19.13 5.16 7.21
C VAL A 172 18.14 5.44 8.33
N VAL A 173 18.31 6.56 9.04
CA VAL A 173 17.44 6.90 10.18
C VAL A 173 16.01 7.19 9.70
N LEU A 174 15.83 7.86 8.56
CA LEU A 174 14.50 8.07 7.97
C LEU A 174 13.82 6.74 7.65
N THR A 175 14.53 5.81 6.99
CA THR A 175 13.99 4.50 6.61
C THR A 175 13.65 3.63 7.82
N ILE A 176 14.45 3.68 8.89
CA ILE A 176 14.15 2.97 10.15
C ILE A 176 12.80 3.43 10.71
N ASN A 177 12.60 4.75 10.81
CA ASN A 177 11.40 5.31 11.44
C ASN A 177 10.14 5.04 10.60
N ILE A 178 10.23 5.19 9.27
CA ILE A 178 9.14 4.85 8.35
C ILE A 178 8.84 3.35 8.38
N GLY A 179 9.88 2.51 8.42
CA GLY A 179 9.73 1.05 8.52
C GLY A 179 9.01 0.63 9.80
N LEU A 180 9.38 1.19 10.96
CA LEU A 180 8.71 0.94 12.24
C LEU A 180 7.23 1.36 12.20
N PHE A 181 6.94 2.53 11.63
CA PHE A 181 5.57 2.98 11.43
C PHE A 181 4.76 2.03 10.54
N HIS A 182 5.35 1.53 9.44
CA HIS A 182 4.70 0.55 8.58
C HIS A 182 4.45 -0.79 9.28
N VAL A 183 5.42 -1.31 10.04
CA VAL A 183 5.23 -2.54 10.83
C VAL A 183 4.06 -2.35 11.80
N PHE A 184 4.05 -1.25 12.56
CA PHE A 184 3.01 -0.95 13.53
C PHE A 184 1.61 -0.87 12.87
N THR A 185 1.49 -0.11 11.78
CA THR A 185 0.21 0.06 11.08
C THR A 185 -0.31 -1.23 10.43
N LYS A 186 0.57 -2.07 9.88
CA LYS A 186 0.19 -3.38 9.31
C LYS A 186 -0.15 -4.40 10.40
N LEU A 187 0.52 -4.37 11.56
CA LEU A 187 0.14 -5.18 12.72
C LEU A 187 -1.24 -4.81 13.23
N LEU A 188 -1.55 -3.52 13.36
CA LEU A 188 -2.89 -3.06 13.69
C LEU A 188 -3.92 -3.58 12.68
N LEU A 189 -3.62 -3.54 11.37
CA LEU A 189 -4.50 -4.09 10.35
C LEU A 189 -4.76 -5.60 10.55
N ILE A 190 -3.74 -6.41 10.80
CA ILE A 190 -3.92 -7.85 11.06
C ILE A 190 -4.78 -8.08 12.30
N LEU A 191 -4.56 -7.31 13.38
CA LEU A 191 -5.38 -7.38 14.59
C LEU A 191 -6.85 -7.08 14.27
N THR A 192 -7.14 -6.11 13.39
CA THR A 192 -8.53 -5.80 13.01
C THR A 192 -9.24 -6.91 12.24
N PHE A 193 -8.50 -7.79 11.55
CA PHE A 193 -9.13 -8.94 10.89
C PHE A 193 -9.49 -10.06 11.86
N ASN A 194 -8.80 -10.13 13.01
CA ASN A 194 -9.06 -11.11 14.07
C ASN A 194 -10.16 -10.67 15.04
N THR A 195 -10.50 -9.39 15.10
CA THR A 195 -11.55 -8.88 15.99
C THR A 195 -12.94 -9.17 15.44
N LYS A 196 -13.85 -9.64 16.31
CA LYS A 196 -15.24 -9.90 15.93
C LYS A 196 -15.96 -8.58 15.64
N LYS A 197 -16.87 -8.59 14.66
CA LYS A 197 -17.68 -7.40 14.29
C LYS A 197 -18.55 -6.86 15.46
N SER A 198 -18.79 -7.64 16.52
CA SER A 198 -19.52 -7.17 17.71
C SER A 198 -18.67 -6.31 18.67
N GLN A 199 -17.33 -6.39 18.61
CA GLN A 199 -16.43 -5.73 19.56
C GLN A 199 -16.08 -4.29 19.14
N THR A 200 -17.08 -3.40 19.15
CA THR A 200 -16.96 -2.01 18.69
C THR A 200 -15.90 -1.21 19.45
N MET A 201 -15.73 -1.42 20.75
CA MET A 201 -14.73 -0.73 21.58
C MET A 201 -13.30 -1.05 21.14
N MET A 202 -13.01 -2.32 20.85
CA MET A 202 -11.67 -2.74 20.40
C MET A 202 -11.31 -2.12 19.04
N PHE A 203 -12.28 -2.01 18.13
CA PHE A 203 -12.09 -1.28 16.86
C PHE A 203 -11.80 0.21 17.07
N ARG A 204 -12.48 0.86 18.03
CA ARG A 204 -12.21 2.27 18.36
C ARG A 204 -10.80 2.46 18.92
N MET A 205 -10.36 1.57 19.82
CA MET A 205 -8.99 1.62 20.36
C MET A 205 -7.93 1.43 19.27
N LEU A 206 -8.09 0.42 18.41
CA LEU A 206 -7.15 0.19 17.29
C LEU A 206 -7.09 1.38 16.32
N ALA A 207 -8.24 2.00 16.02
CA ALA A 207 -8.28 3.20 15.19
C ALA A 207 -7.59 4.39 15.89
N GLY A 208 -7.79 4.55 17.20
CA GLY A 208 -7.11 5.53 18.03
C GLY A 208 -5.59 5.35 18.02
N PHE A 209 -5.10 4.12 18.15
CA PHE A 209 -3.66 3.83 18.04
C PHE A 209 -3.09 4.17 16.67
N LYS A 210 -3.79 3.81 15.58
CA LYS A 210 -3.37 4.16 14.22
C LYS A 210 -3.31 5.68 14.05
N PHE A 211 -4.30 6.38 14.58
CA PHE A 211 -4.38 7.84 14.54
C PHE A 211 -3.25 8.50 15.35
N ALA A 212 -3.03 8.08 16.60
CA ALA A 212 -1.98 8.60 17.46
C ALA A 212 -0.58 8.36 16.87
N ALA A 213 -0.31 7.17 16.33
CA ALA A 213 0.94 6.88 15.67
C ALA A 213 1.17 7.77 14.44
N TRP A 214 0.12 8.05 13.67
CA TRP A 214 0.20 8.97 12.54
C TRP A 214 0.48 10.41 12.99
N MET A 215 -0.23 10.90 14.02
CA MET A 215 0.00 12.24 14.58
C MET A 215 1.44 12.39 15.07
N TYR A 216 1.94 11.41 15.81
CA TYR A 216 3.31 11.41 16.30
C TYR A 216 4.32 11.45 15.14
N MET A 217 4.17 10.57 14.15
CA MET A 217 5.12 10.47 13.04
C MET A 217 5.10 11.70 12.14
N PHE A 218 3.92 12.16 11.73
CA PHE A 218 3.79 13.19 10.70
C PHE A 218 3.69 14.60 11.26
N LEU A 219 3.11 14.83 12.44
CA LEU A 219 3.01 16.20 12.97
C LEU A 219 4.14 16.56 13.94
N SER A 220 4.79 15.57 14.56
CA SER A 220 5.90 15.81 15.48
C SER A 220 7.22 15.36 14.88
N PHE A 221 7.40 14.06 14.66
CA PHE A 221 8.73 13.51 14.39
C PHE A 221 9.34 13.96 13.04
N LEU A 222 8.66 13.71 11.92
CA LEU A 222 9.16 14.05 10.58
C LEU A 222 9.45 15.55 10.38
N PRO A 223 8.55 16.48 10.71
CA PRO A 223 8.79 17.90 10.48
C PRO A 223 9.92 18.46 11.36
N PHE A 224 9.99 18.10 12.64
CA PHE A 224 11.00 18.67 13.53
C PHE A 224 12.38 18.04 13.38
N GLN A 225 12.46 16.75 13.05
CA GLN A 225 13.74 16.05 12.98
C GLN A 225 14.36 16.01 11.57
N TYR A 226 13.56 16.15 10.52
CA TYR A 226 14.05 16.04 9.14
C TYR A 226 13.78 17.30 8.32
N LEU A 227 12.55 17.84 8.37
CA LEU A 227 12.20 18.99 7.55
C LEU A 227 12.91 20.27 8.03
N LEU A 228 12.82 20.61 9.33
CA LEU A 228 13.47 21.81 9.88
C LEU A 228 14.99 21.79 9.67
N PRO A 229 15.72 20.72 10.04
CA PRO A 229 17.17 20.69 9.86
C PRO A 229 17.59 20.73 8.38
N SER A 230 16.74 20.26 7.46
CA SER A 230 17.02 20.33 6.03
C SER A 230 16.91 21.74 5.43
N LEU A 231 16.12 22.62 6.06
CA LEU A 231 15.98 24.03 5.68
C LEU A 231 17.17 24.89 6.16
N ASP A 232 17.83 24.47 7.24
CA ASP A 232 18.99 25.17 7.82
C ASP A 232 20.33 24.86 7.11
N THR A 233 20.33 23.91 6.17
CA THR A 233 21.50 23.59 5.33
C THR A 233 21.58 24.52 4.11
N ASN A 234 22.78 24.68 3.52
CA ASN A 234 22.98 25.49 2.31
C ASN A 234 21.91 25.20 1.25
N ILE A 235 21.08 26.20 0.96
CA ILE A 235 19.85 26.12 0.17
C ILE A 235 20.07 25.42 -1.19
N ASN A 236 21.21 25.63 -1.84
CA ASN A 236 21.48 25.11 -3.19
C ASN A 236 21.76 23.60 -3.23
N ASP A 237 22.35 23.02 -2.18
CA ASP A 237 22.70 21.59 -2.17
C ASP A 237 21.51 20.70 -1.77
N SER A 238 20.56 21.25 -1.01
CA SER A 238 19.42 20.53 -0.43
C SER A 238 18.06 20.84 -1.07
N LEU A 239 17.96 21.80 -2.00
CA LEU A 239 16.67 22.21 -2.60
C LEU A 239 15.90 21.03 -3.23
N CYS A 240 16.58 20.18 -4.00
CA CYS A 240 15.95 19.01 -4.61
C CYS A 240 15.47 18.00 -3.55
N LEU A 241 16.25 17.78 -2.49
CA LEU A 241 15.85 16.92 -1.38
C LEU A 241 14.63 17.49 -0.66
N ASN A 242 14.64 18.78 -0.36
CA ASN A 242 13.58 19.47 0.39
C ASN A 242 12.27 19.49 -0.41
N THR A 243 12.34 19.77 -1.71
CA THR A 243 11.14 19.77 -2.58
C THR A 243 10.53 18.39 -2.70
N VAL A 244 11.34 17.33 -2.88
CA VAL A 244 10.86 15.95 -2.94
C VAL A 244 10.31 15.51 -1.59
N PHE A 245 10.98 15.84 -0.48
CA PHE A 245 10.52 15.52 0.86
C PHE A 245 9.20 16.21 1.19
N ILE A 246 9.07 17.50 0.91
CA ILE A 246 7.81 18.26 1.12
C ILE A 246 6.69 17.65 0.27
N SER A 247 6.96 17.33 -0.99
CA SER A 247 5.98 16.71 -1.88
C SER A 247 5.50 15.35 -1.34
N TRP A 248 6.44 14.50 -0.92
CA TRP A 248 6.13 13.23 -0.28
C TRP A 248 5.36 13.41 1.04
N TYR A 249 5.76 14.36 1.86
CA TYR A 249 5.13 14.67 3.15
C TYR A 249 3.69 15.16 2.98
N VAL A 250 3.46 16.17 2.13
CA VAL A 250 2.13 16.71 1.83
C VAL A 250 1.23 15.63 1.25
N PHE A 251 1.77 14.78 0.37
CA PHE A 251 1.01 13.67 -0.17
C PHE A 251 0.59 12.67 0.91
N ASN A 252 1.47 12.34 1.87
CA ASN A 252 1.11 11.48 2.99
C ASN A 252 0.09 12.15 3.95
N LEU A 253 0.13 13.47 4.12
CA LEU A 253 -0.92 14.22 4.82
C LEU A 253 -2.27 14.11 4.09
N TRP A 254 -2.28 14.14 2.76
CA TRP A 254 -3.49 13.99 1.95
C TRP A 254 -4.11 12.59 2.07
N THR A 255 -3.28 11.57 2.29
CA THR A 255 -3.74 10.17 2.47
C THR A 255 -4.01 9.80 3.94
N SER A 256 -4.02 10.80 4.82
CA SER A 256 -4.07 10.63 6.28
C SER A 256 -5.38 10.03 6.79
N PRO A 257 -5.36 9.41 7.99
CA PRO A 257 -6.57 9.06 8.70
C PRO A 257 -7.45 10.29 9.03
N MET A 258 -6.85 11.49 9.16
CA MET A 258 -7.61 12.75 9.33
C MET A 258 -8.49 13.04 8.13
N LEU A 259 -7.92 13.03 6.90
CA LEU A 259 -8.71 13.28 5.70
C LEU A 259 -9.79 12.22 5.49
N ARG A 260 -9.51 10.96 5.87
CA ARG A 260 -10.52 9.89 5.83
C ARG A 260 -11.70 10.12 6.77
N ILE A 261 -11.49 10.79 7.91
CA ILE A 261 -12.58 11.16 8.82
C ILE A 261 -13.51 12.16 8.13
N PHE A 262 -12.93 13.22 7.56
CA PHE A 262 -13.69 14.23 6.81
C PHE A 262 -14.40 13.61 5.62
N TYR A 263 -13.72 12.75 4.87
CA TYR A 263 -14.31 12.07 3.72
C TYR A 263 -15.49 11.18 4.13
N HIS A 264 -15.36 10.44 5.23
CA HIS A 264 -16.45 9.62 5.75
C HIS A 264 -17.65 10.44 6.23
N GLN A 265 -17.41 11.58 6.86
CA GLN A 265 -18.49 12.46 7.33
C GLN A 265 -19.21 13.17 6.18
N LEU A 266 -18.50 13.51 5.09
CA LEU A 266 -19.05 14.29 3.98
C LEU A 266 -19.67 13.40 2.87
N TYR A 267 -19.06 12.25 2.57
CA TYR A 267 -19.39 11.48 1.36
C TYR A 267 -20.00 10.10 1.63
N HIS A 268 -19.82 9.52 2.83
CA HIS A 268 -20.42 8.22 3.16
C HIS A 268 -21.78 8.39 3.84
N LEU A 269 -22.78 8.75 3.03
CA LEU A 269 -24.16 8.93 3.47
C LEU A 269 -24.91 7.59 3.60
N THR A 270 -24.44 6.51 2.96
CA THR A 270 -25.08 5.18 3.04
C THR A 270 -24.13 4.05 3.47
N ILE A 271 -24.69 2.99 4.07
CA ILE A 271 -23.96 1.82 4.62
C ILE A 271 -23.10 1.11 3.55
N SER A 272 -23.45 1.22 2.27
CA SER A 272 -22.75 0.59 1.15
C SER A 272 -21.48 1.31 0.71
N ASP A 273 -21.29 2.57 1.12
CA ASP A 273 -20.29 3.43 0.48
C ASP A 273 -18.87 3.24 1.06
N CYS A 274 -18.72 2.69 2.28
CA CYS A 274 -17.41 2.41 2.90
C CYS A 274 -17.28 0.94 3.39
N PRO A 275 -16.07 0.33 3.33
CA PRO A 275 -15.73 -0.95 3.98
C PRO A 275 -15.99 -1.02 5.47
N GLY A 276 -16.03 0.13 6.13
CA GLY A 276 -16.44 0.25 7.53
C GLY A 276 -17.94 0.19 7.79
N GLY A 277 -18.78 0.20 6.73
CA GLY A 277 -20.21 0.48 6.85
C GLY A 277 -20.44 1.80 7.60
N ASN A 278 -21.34 1.81 8.58
CA ASN A 278 -21.63 2.97 9.44
C ASN A 278 -20.56 3.30 10.49
N SER A 279 -19.41 2.61 10.52
CA SER A 279 -18.41 2.83 11.56
C SER A 279 -17.15 3.51 11.03
N LEU A 280 -17.00 4.78 11.41
CA LEU A 280 -15.81 5.61 11.16
C LEU A 280 -14.51 4.89 11.56
N SER A 281 -14.49 4.22 12.72
CA SER A 281 -13.32 3.49 13.20
C SER A 281 -12.89 2.37 12.24
N ARG A 282 -13.84 1.68 11.59
CA ARG A 282 -13.51 0.67 10.58
C ARG A 282 -13.08 1.28 9.27
N CYS A 283 -13.63 2.43 8.88
CA CYS A 283 -13.21 3.16 7.67
C CYS A 283 -11.76 3.67 7.79
N ILE A 284 -11.34 4.07 9.00
CA ILE A 284 -9.94 4.46 9.28
C ILE A 284 -8.99 3.25 9.18
N LEU A 285 -9.43 2.09 9.64
CA LEU A 285 -8.60 0.90 9.78
C LEU A 285 -8.48 0.09 8.49
N LEU A 286 -9.60 -0.13 7.80
CA LEU A 286 -9.68 -0.88 6.56
C LEU A 286 -9.44 0.05 5.37
N LYS A 287 -8.79 -0.48 4.34
CA LYS A 287 -8.61 0.23 3.07
C LYS A 287 -9.69 -0.27 2.10
N ASP A 288 -10.18 0.62 1.25
CA ASP A 288 -11.05 0.26 0.14
C ASP A 288 -10.26 -0.67 -0.77
N SER A 289 -10.68 -1.93 -0.89
CA SER A 289 -10.12 -2.83 -1.88
C SER A 289 -11.07 -2.90 -3.08
N PRO A 290 -10.56 -2.99 -4.32
CA PRO A 290 -11.42 -3.13 -5.50
C PRO A 290 -12.27 -4.40 -5.45
N GLU A 291 -11.77 -5.44 -4.78
CA GLU A 291 -12.53 -6.67 -4.52
C GLU A 291 -13.71 -6.42 -3.58
N PHE A 292 -13.51 -5.62 -2.52
CA PHE A 292 -14.58 -5.24 -1.61
C PHE A 292 -15.62 -4.36 -2.32
N GLU A 293 -15.18 -3.38 -3.10
CA GLU A 293 -16.08 -2.52 -3.88
C GLU A 293 -16.90 -3.35 -4.88
N HIS A 294 -16.27 -4.28 -5.59
CA HIS A 294 -16.95 -5.21 -6.48
C HIS A 294 -17.97 -6.08 -5.71
N GLN A 295 -17.60 -6.62 -4.55
CA GLN A 295 -18.49 -7.44 -3.74
C GLN A 295 -19.69 -6.65 -3.20
N MET A 296 -19.48 -5.38 -2.81
CA MET A 296 -20.56 -4.51 -2.37
C MET A 296 -21.48 -4.13 -3.53
N LYS A 297 -20.93 -3.79 -4.71
CA LYS A 297 -21.72 -3.55 -5.92
C LYS A 297 -22.55 -4.78 -6.31
N LEU A 298 -21.98 -5.98 -6.23
CA LEU A 298 -22.71 -7.24 -6.45
C LEU A 298 -23.82 -7.45 -5.42
N LYS A 299 -23.55 -7.19 -4.14
CA LYS A 299 -24.52 -7.33 -3.07
C LYS A 299 -25.67 -6.34 -3.22
N GLN A 300 -25.38 -5.11 -3.59
CA GLN A 300 -26.37 -4.07 -3.88
C GLN A 300 -27.21 -4.46 -5.09
N ALA A 301 -26.58 -4.84 -6.21
CA ALA A 301 -27.29 -5.34 -7.39
C ALA A 301 -28.19 -6.55 -7.05
N TYR A 302 -27.74 -7.46 -6.18
CA TYR A 302 -28.56 -8.58 -5.72
C TYR A 302 -29.77 -8.13 -4.88
N LEU A 303 -29.59 -7.16 -3.98
CA LEU A 303 -30.68 -6.60 -3.19
C LEU A 303 -31.68 -5.85 -4.06
N ASP A 304 -31.22 -5.11 -5.06
CA ASP A 304 -32.07 -4.38 -6.02
C ASP A 304 -32.90 -5.36 -6.85
N VAL A 305 -32.29 -6.45 -7.33
CA VAL A 305 -33.01 -7.53 -8.03
C VAL A 305 -34.03 -8.20 -7.11
N ARG A 306 -33.68 -8.43 -5.84
CA ARG A 306 -34.61 -9.02 -4.85
C ARG A 306 -35.78 -8.09 -4.57
N LEU A 307 -35.54 -6.78 -4.40
CA LEU A 307 -36.57 -5.77 -4.20
C LEU A 307 -37.46 -5.64 -5.44
N HIS A 308 -36.88 -5.65 -6.64
CA HIS A 308 -37.63 -5.65 -7.88
C HIS A 308 -38.53 -6.90 -8.00
N ASN A 309 -38.01 -8.07 -7.64
CA ASN A 309 -38.82 -9.31 -7.60
C ASN A 309 -39.93 -9.24 -6.55
N GLN A 310 -39.67 -8.69 -5.36
CA GLN A 310 -40.69 -8.51 -4.33
C GLN A 310 -41.77 -7.52 -4.75
N ARG A 311 -41.40 -6.39 -5.37
CA ARG A 311 -42.34 -5.43 -5.98
C ARG A 311 -43.14 -6.06 -7.11
N HIS A 312 -42.51 -6.88 -7.95
CA HIS A 312 -43.21 -7.61 -9.00
C HIS A 312 -44.21 -8.62 -8.44
N ILE A 313 -43.88 -9.33 -7.35
CA ILE A 313 -44.80 -10.24 -6.66
C ILE A 313 -45.97 -9.48 -6.03
N LEU A 314 -45.71 -8.37 -5.34
CA LEU A 314 -46.74 -7.49 -4.77
C LEU A 314 -47.65 -6.90 -5.84
N ASN A 315 -47.08 -6.41 -6.95
CA ASN A 315 -47.85 -5.90 -8.07
C ASN A 315 -48.68 -7.02 -8.71
N LYS A 316 -48.15 -8.25 -8.82
CA LYS A 316 -48.89 -9.39 -9.35
C LYS A 316 -50.05 -9.83 -8.44
N LEU A 317 -49.92 -9.66 -7.12
CA LEU A 317 -50.99 -9.85 -6.15
C LEU A 317 -52.05 -8.73 -6.21
N ASN A 318 -51.64 -7.49 -6.51
CA ASN A 318 -52.57 -6.36 -6.66
C ASN A 318 -53.23 -6.32 -8.06
N LEU A 319 -52.63 -6.93 -9.08
CA LEU A 319 -53.15 -7.04 -10.45
C LEU A 319 -53.96 -8.33 -10.70
N SER A 320 -54.14 -9.19 -9.69
CA SER A 320 -54.97 -10.41 -9.81
C SER A 320 -56.46 -10.12 -9.95
N GLU A 321 -56.88 -8.86 -9.91
CA GLU A 321 -58.24 -8.45 -10.24
C GLU A 321 -58.44 -8.04 -11.72
N SER A 322 -57.39 -7.90 -12.57
CA SER A 322 -57.65 -7.37 -13.93
C SER A 322 -56.72 -7.68 -15.12
N ALA A 323 -55.57 -8.38 -15.03
CA ALA A 323 -54.71 -8.51 -16.23
C ALA A 323 -53.84 -9.79 -16.34
N ALA A 324 -54.46 -10.96 -16.40
CA ALA A 324 -53.76 -12.26 -16.35
C ALA A 324 -53.06 -12.74 -17.65
N SER A 325 -53.18 -12.08 -18.80
CA SER A 325 -52.74 -12.66 -20.09
C SER A 325 -51.40 -12.15 -20.66
N CYS A 326 -50.93 -10.95 -20.29
CA CYS A 326 -49.80 -10.31 -21.00
C CYS A 326 -48.44 -10.32 -20.24
N SER A 327 -48.44 -10.51 -18.91
CA SER A 327 -47.23 -10.43 -18.07
C SER A 327 -46.46 -11.76 -17.91
N SER A 328 -47.05 -12.89 -18.30
CA SER A 328 -46.45 -14.22 -18.11
C SER A 328 -45.32 -14.49 -19.11
N SER A 329 -45.41 -13.97 -20.35
CA SER A 329 -44.43 -14.26 -21.41
C SER A 329 -43.09 -13.53 -21.20
N THR A 330 -43.13 -12.28 -20.75
CA THR A 330 -41.93 -11.46 -20.48
C THR A 330 -41.19 -11.94 -19.24
N ALA A 331 -41.92 -12.37 -18.20
CA ALA A 331 -41.36 -13.03 -17.02
C ALA A 331 -40.71 -14.38 -17.38
N PHE A 332 -41.32 -15.16 -18.28
CA PHE A 332 -40.75 -16.43 -18.72
C PHE A 332 -39.47 -16.25 -19.54
N GLN A 333 -39.39 -15.20 -20.35
CA GLN A 333 -38.19 -14.85 -21.12
C GLN A 333 -37.05 -14.37 -20.23
N THR A 334 -37.32 -13.55 -19.22
CA THR A 334 -36.31 -13.11 -18.24
C THR A 334 -35.80 -14.27 -17.38
N ILE A 335 -36.68 -15.19 -16.95
CA ILE A 335 -36.28 -16.42 -16.25
C ILE A 335 -35.39 -17.30 -17.14
N LYS A 336 -35.72 -17.46 -18.42
CA LYS A 336 -34.86 -18.17 -19.39
C LYS A 336 -33.48 -17.52 -19.53
N CYS A 337 -33.42 -16.18 -19.58
CA CYS A 337 -32.17 -15.44 -19.72
C CYS A 337 -31.28 -15.52 -18.47
N VAL A 338 -31.88 -15.47 -17.27
CA VAL A 338 -31.14 -15.66 -16.01
C VAL A 338 -30.63 -17.09 -15.87
N LEU A 339 -31.42 -18.09 -16.25
CA LEU A 339 -31.01 -19.49 -16.26
C LEU A 339 -29.87 -19.76 -17.26
N SER A 340 -29.89 -19.12 -18.44
CA SER A 340 -28.81 -19.26 -19.44
C SER A 340 -27.51 -18.61 -18.93
N LEU A 341 -27.58 -17.44 -18.30
CA LEU A 341 -26.44 -16.77 -17.64
C LEU A 341 -25.86 -17.62 -16.51
N LYS A 342 -26.71 -18.21 -15.65
CA LYS A 342 -26.27 -19.11 -14.57
C LYS A 342 -25.56 -20.36 -15.11
N ARG A 343 -26.07 -20.95 -16.19
CA ARG A 343 -25.42 -22.08 -16.89
C ARG A 343 -24.10 -21.68 -17.55
N LYS A 344 -24.00 -20.46 -18.09
CA LYS A 344 -22.75 -19.94 -18.70
C LYS A 344 -21.68 -19.68 -17.63
N LEU A 345 -22.05 -19.09 -16.49
CA LEU A 345 -21.16 -18.88 -15.35
C LEU A 345 -20.68 -20.21 -14.73
N LYS A 346 -21.56 -21.21 -14.63
CA LYS A 346 -21.18 -22.55 -14.17
C LYS A 346 -20.13 -23.18 -15.10
N ARG A 347 -20.34 -23.12 -16.42
CA ARG A 347 -19.36 -23.60 -17.42
C ARG A 347 -18.04 -22.85 -17.35
N ILE A 348 -18.04 -21.53 -17.16
CA ILE A 348 -16.80 -20.75 -16.99
C ILE A 348 -16.06 -21.19 -15.71
N ARG A 349 -16.78 -21.46 -14.63
CA ARG A 349 -16.21 -21.93 -13.36
C ARG A 349 -15.63 -23.35 -13.45
N GLU A 350 -16.29 -24.23 -14.21
CA GLU A 350 -15.82 -25.59 -14.48
C GLU A 350 -14.63 -25.60 -15.44
N ASN A 351 -14.63 -24.73 -16.46
CA ASN A 351 -13.48 -24.52 -17.35
C ASN A 351 -12.27 -23.94 -16.58
N HIS A 352 -12.51 -23.04 -15.63
CA HIS A 352 -11.43 -22.54 -14.77
C HIS A 352 -10.86 -23.61 -13.83
N LYS A 353 -11.67 -24.58 -13.39
CA LYS A 353 -11.23 -25.69 -12.54
C LYS A 353 -10.51 -26.79 -13.33
N THR A 354 -10.93 -27.07 -14.56
CA THR A 354 -10.26 -28.04 -15.44
C THR A 354 -8.90 -27.52 -15.93
N VAL A 355 -8.80 -26.22 -16.24
CA VAL A 355 -7.51 -25.58 -16.55
C VAL A 355 -6.56 -25.54 -15.33
N GLN A 356 -7.07 -25.63 -14.10
CA GLN A 356 -6.28 -25.75 -12.86
C GLN A 356 -5.91 -27.20 -12.49
N ASN A 357 -6.55 -28.20 -13.10
CA ASN A 357 -6.24 -29.62 -12.89
C ASN A 357 -5.39 -30.22 -14.01
N ASN A 358 -5.32 -29.56 -15.18
CA ASN A 358 -4.52 -29.96 -16.34
C ASN A 358 -3.21 -29.17 -16.48
N ASN A 359 -2.92 -28.26 -15.54
CA ASN A 359 -1.64 -27.59 -15.30
C ASN A 359 -1.20 -27.91 -13.87
#